data_AF-A0A2S6SQ53-F1
#
_entry.id   AF-A0A2S6SQ53-F1
#
_cell.length_a   1.000
_cell.length_b   1.000
_cell.length_c   1.000
_cell.angle_alpha   90.00
_cell.angle_beta   90.00
_cell.angle_gamma   90.00
#
_symmetry.space_group_name_H-M   'P 1'
#
loop_
_entity.id
_entity.type
_entity.pdbx_description
1 polymer ?
#
loop_
_entity_poly.entity_id
_entity_poly.type
_entity_poly.pdbx_seq_one_letter_code
_entity_poly.pdbx_strand_id
1 'polypeptide(L)'
;MYKINLYLFFLSIKYILLNLIIITFFVAFLNLIEISRILEKDSQNLYYYIITSLLKLPSIINEIIPFVIIIGITFLFRYLINNNELIAMRNIGYSIFDIFKPIAFCVLFFGIFILIFINPLSAYFELKYESMLNKKIDNMYSIKISENDMWIKNKISEKASNYINIKNIDLNNMDAKDIKILTINENETKLILAEKGIINNQNFNLINVKLYDLSNDLFKKIANYKLRLNFTKENVLSSILNFKYVPFFDYFNHIKTLQKFNLYSSEISLFYVSEILKPFFLVILAFVVTGFSGKFKRNDNFFRILFIAILIGFFVFFLKEIITKLTISLNINVMISYSSIFLIPFLIGLYQVIKIEND
;
A
#
# COMPACT_ATOMS: atom_id res chain seq x y z
N MET A 1 21.57 -28.90 18.54
CA MET A 1 20.58 -27.79 18.55
C MET A 1 20.67 -26.91 17.31
N TYR A 2 21.83 -26.33 16.95
CA TYR A 2 21.96 -25.45 15.77
C TYR A 2 21.47 -26.06 14.43
N LYS A 3 21.74 -27.35 14.18
CA LYS A 3 21.28 -28.05 12.97
C LYS A 3 19.75 -28.09 12.84
N ILE A 4 19.02 -28.26 13.96
CA ILE A 4 17.54 -28.29 13.97
C ILE A 4 17.00 -26.89 13.65
N ASN A 5 17.59 -25.85 14.23
CA ASN A 5 17.17 -24.47 13.98
C ASN A 5 17.37 -24.08 12.51
N LEU A 6 18.52 -24.42 11.92
CA LEU A 6 18.76 -24.21 10.49
C LEU A 6 17.78 -25.01 9.63
N TYR A 7 17.53 -26.27 9.99
CA TYR A 7 16.57 -27.11 9.29
C TYR A 7 15.17 -26.47 9.28
N LEU A 8 14.65 -26.07 10.44
CA LEU A 8 13.34 -25.41 10.57
C LEU A 8 13.30 -24.08 9.80
N PHE A 9 14.39 -23.30 9.81
CA PHE A 9 14.50 -22.06 9.06
C PHE A 9 14.38 -22.29 7.54
N PHE A 10 15.17 -23.20 6.96
CA PHE A 10 15.11 -23.49 5.53
C PHE A 10 13.79 -24.16 5.13
N LEU A 11 13.23 -25.00 6.00
CA LEU A 11 11.93 -25.60 5.79
C LEU A 11 10.81 -24.53 5.77
N SER A 12 10.91 -23.53 6.64
CA SER A 12 10.02 -22.36 6.66
C SER A 12 10.08 -21.58 5.35
N ILE A 13 11.29 -21.28 4.86
CA ILE A 13 11.48 -20.61 3.56
C ILE A 13 10.81 -21.42 2.44
N LYS A 14 11.04 -22.73 2.39
CA LYS A 14 10.48 -23.60 1.36
C LYS A 14 8.95 -23.54 1.33
N TYR A 15 8.29 -23.70 2.48
CA TYR A 15 6.82 -23.69 2.53
C TYR A 15 6.22 -22.30 2.30
N ILE A 16 6.87 -21.24 2.76
CA ILE A 16 6.44 -19.86 2.50
C ILE A 16 6.53 -19.55 1.00
N LEU A 17 7.65 -19.86 0.34
CA LEU A 17 7.84 -19.61 -1.09
C LEU A 17 6.88 -20.44 -1.96
N LEU A 18 6.70 -21.72 -1.64
CA LEU A 18 5.74 -22.58 -2.35
C LEU A 18 4.33 -22.00 -2.28
N ASN A 19 3.89 -21.58 -1.08
CA ASN A 19 2.57 -20.99 -0.90
C ASN A 19 2.45 -19.62 -1.55
N LEU A 20 3.53 -18.82 -1.56
CA LEU A 20 3.54 -17.55 -2.28
C LEU A 20 3.26 -17.77 -3.76
N ILE A 21 3.94 -18.73 -4.40
CA ILE A 21 3.75 -19.04 -5.81
C ILE A 21 2.31 -19.49 -6.08
N ILE A 22 1.80 -20.44 -5.27
CA ILE A 22 0.45 -21.00 -5.45
C ILE A 22 -0.62 -19.90 -5.30
N ILE A 23 -0.60 -19.14 -4.20
CA ILE A 23 -1.63 -18.13 -3.92
C ILE A 23 -1.52 -16.98 -4.92
N THR A 24 -0.30 -16.53 -5.24
CA THR A 24 -0.12 -15.49 -6.27
C THR A 24 -0.65 -15.95 -7.62
N PHE A 25 -0.42 -17.20 -8.02
CA PHE A 25 -0.97 -17.74 -9.26
C PHE A 25 -2.50 -17.69 -9.29
N PHE A 26 -3.17 -18.14 -8.22
CA PHE A 26 -4.64 -18.09 -8.13
C PHE A 26 -5.17 -16.65 -8.19
N VAL A 27 -4.58 -15.73 -7.42
CA VAL A 27 -5.06 -14.33 -7.38
C VAL A 27 -4.72 -13.60 -8.67
N ALA A 28 -3.57 -13.87 -9.29
CA ALA A 28 -3.21 -13.33 -10.61
C ALA A 28 -4.19 -13.80 -11.69
N PHE A 29 -4.63 -15.06 -11.63
CA PHE A 29 -5.65 -15.58 -12.54
C PHE A 29 -6.99 -14.85 -12.37
N LEU A 30 -7.42 -14.60 -11.13
CA LEU A 30 -8.62 -13.78 -10.87
C LEU A 30 -8.47 -12.35 -11.39
N ASN A 31 -7.30 -11.73 -11.19
CA ASN A 31 -6.99 -10.41 -11.70
C ASN A 31 -7.03 -10.34 -13.24
N LEU A 32 -6.58 -11.38 -13.95
CA LEU A 32 -6.73 -11.46 -15.40
C LEU A 32 -8.21 -11.45 -15.83
N ILE A 33 -9.09 -12.12 -15.09
CA ILE A 33 -10.54 -12.13 -15.34
C ILE A 33 -11.19 -10.77 -15.01
N GLU A 34 -10.65 -10.04 -14.04
CA GLU A 34 -11.12 -8.69 -13.72
C GLU A 34 -10.71 -7.69 -14.81
N ILE A 35 -9.45 -7.70 -15.22
CA ILE A 35 -8.94 -6.84 -16.28
C ILE A 35 -9.66 -7.10 -17.61
N SER A 36 -10.01 -8.36 -17.92
CA SER A 36 -10.78 -8.70 -19.13
C SER A 36 -12.22 -8.17 -19.11
N ARG A 37 -12.78 -7.87 -17.94
CA ARG A 37 -14.10 -7.23 -17.81
C ARG A 37 -14.03 -5.70 -17.92
N ILE A 38 -12.96 -5.09 -17.41
CA ILE A 38 -12.78 -3.63 -17.37
C ILE A 38 -12.40 -3.08 -18.75
N LEU A 39 -11.61 -3.83 -19.53
CA LEU A 39 -11.15 -3.39 -20.83
C LEU A 39 -12.19 -3.74 -21.91
N GLU A 40 -12.84 -2.71 -22.48
CA GLU A 40 -13.80 -2.87 -23.57
C GLU A 40 -13.19 -3.54 -24.82
N LYS A 41 -14.03 -4.29 -25.55
CA LYS A 41 -13.67 -5.26 -26.60
C LYS A 41 -12.92 -4.70 -27.82
N ASP A 42 -12.94 -3.39 -28.08
CA ASP A 42 -12.72 -2.90 -29.44
C ASP A 42 -11.27 -2.57 -29.84
N SER A 43 -10.24 -2.72 -28.99
CA SER A 43 -8.86 -2.44 -29.44
C SER A 43 -7.71 -2.88 -28.53
N GLN A 44 -7.72 -4.07 -27.92
CA GLN A 44 -6.55 -4.50 -27.13
C GLN A 44 -6.05 -5.90 -27.44
N ASN A 45 -4.80 -5.94 -27.93
CA ASN A 45 -3.95 -7.10 -28.11
C ASN A 45 -3.81 -7.86 -26.78
N LEU A 46 -3.87 -9.20 -26.81
CA LEU A 46 -3.61 -10.11 -25.67
C LEU A 46 -2.34 -9.72 -24.89
N TYR A 47 -1.33 -9.23 -25.60
CA TYR A 47 -0.09 -8.70 -25.01
C TYR A 47 -0.32 -7.58 -23.99
N TYR A 48 -1.24 -6.66 -24.27
CA TYR A 48 -1.56 -5.56 -23.36
C TYR A 48 -2.19 -6.07 -22.06
N TYR A 49 -3.13 -7.03 -22.15
CA TYR A 49 -3.74 -7.69 -20.98
C TYR A 49 -2.72 -8.35 -20.07
N ILE A 50 -1.76 -9.06 -20.66
CA ILE A 50 -0.72 -9.76 -19.91
C ILE A 50 0.17 -8.73 -19.20
N ILE A 51 0.63 -7.68 -19.89
CA ILE A 51 1.46 -6.64 -19.28
C ILE A 51 0.74 -5.94 -18.14
N THR A 52 -0.52 -5.51 -18.35
CA THR A 52 -1.26 -4.79 -17.31
C THR A 52 -1.49 -5.68 -16.09
N SER A 53 -1.76 -6.96 -16.28
CA SER A 53 -1.84 -7.91 -15.15
C SER A 53 -0.50 -8.12 -14.46
N LEU A 54 0.60 -8.20 -15.21
CA LEU A 54 1.95 -8.34 -14.64
C LEU A 54 2.34 -7.13 -13.79
N LEU A 55 1.93 -5.92 -14.18
CA LEU A 55 2.18 -4.71 -13.40
C LEU A 55 1.50 -4.76 -12.03
N LYS A 56 0.31 -5.38 -11.93
CA LYS A 56 -0.42 -5.50 -10.65
C LYS A 56 0.21 -6.51 -9.68
N LEU A 57 1.05 -7.43 -10.16
CA LEU A 57 1.55 -8.56 -9.37
C LEU A 57 2.27 -8.17 -8.06
N PRO A 58 3.20 -7.21 -8.02
CA PRO A 58 3.88 -6.88 -6.77
C PRO A 58 2.93 -6.34 -5.70
N SER A 59 1.90 -5.58 -6.12
CA SER A 59 0.85 -5.08 -5.25
C SER A 59 0.00 -6.23 -4.70
N ILE A 60 -0.41 -7.16 -5.57
CA ILE A 60 -1.10 -8.39 -5.16
C ILE A 60 -0.26 -9.16 -4.12
N ILE A 61 1.04 -9.37 -4.38
CA ILE A 61 1.93 -10.07 -3.45
C ILE A 61 1.98 -9.36 -2.09
N ASN A 62 2.06 -8.02 -2.07
CA ASN A 62 2.08 -7.23 -0.83
C ASN A 62 0.78 -7.34 -0.02
N GLU A 63 -0.35 -7.53 -0.69
CA GLU A 63 -1.68 -7.69 -0.08
C GLU A 63 -1.92 -9.10 0.46
N ILE A 64 -1.56 -10.13 -0.31
CA ILE A 64 -1.86 -11.53 0.04
C ILE A 64 -0.89 -12.12 1.07
N ILE A 65 0.19 -11.42 1.41
CA ILE A 65 1.26 -11.98 2.24
C ILE A 65 0.82 -12.54 3.60
N PRO A 66 -0.14 -11.93 4.34
CA PRO A 66 -0.63 -12.52 5.58
C PRO A 66 -1.19 -13.94 5.37
N PHE A 67 -1.93 -14.15 4.27
CA PHE A 67 -2.49 -15.46 3.91
C PHE A 67 -1.42 -16.46 3.50
N VAL A 68 -0.40 -16.01 2.78
CA VAL A 68 0.79 -16.82 2.44
C VAL A 68 1.47 -17.35 3.70
N ILE A 69 1.65 -16.50 4.71
CA ILE A 69 2.23 -16.91 6.00
C ILE A 69 1.32 -17.88 6.73
N ILE A 70 0.02 -17.60 6.85
CA ILE A 70 -0.93 -18.48 7.54
C ILE A 70 -0.91 -19.89 6.94
N ILE A 71 -1.07 -19.98 5.62
CA ILE A 71 -1.17 -21.26 4.93
C ILE A 71 0.21 -21.94 4.91
N GLY A 72 1.28 -21.18 4.65
CA GLY A 72 2.66 -21.68 4.65
C GLY A 72 3.09 -22.32 5.97
N ILE A 73 2.85 -21.63 7.09
CA ILE A 73 3.16 -22.17 8.42
C ILE A 73 2.28 -23.38 8.73
N THR A 74 1.01 -23.37 8.33
CA THR A 74 0.13 -24.53 8.51
C THR A 74 0.64 -25.77 7.77
N PHE A 75 1.10 -25.62 6.52
CA PHE A 75 1.72 -26.72 5.77
C PHE A 75 3.03 -27.20 6.39
N LEU A 76 3.85 -26.29 6.91
CA LEU A 76 5.07 -26.64 7.63
C LEU A 76 4.75 -27.50 8.86
N PHE A 77 3.85 -27.05 9.72
CA PHE A 77 3.46 -27.82 10.91
C PHE A 77 2.84 -29.16 10.54
N ARG A 78 2.03 -29.19 9.47
CA ARG A 78 1.50 -30.47 8.96
C ARG A 78 2.61 -31.43 8.56
N TYR A 79 3.62 -30.94 7.84
CA TYR A 79 4.75 -31.77 7.42
C TYR A 79 5.50 -32.33 8.64
N LEU A 80 5.82 -31.48 9.62
CA LEU A 80 6.49 -31.91 10.85
C LEU A 80 5.66 -32.96 11.61
N ILE A 81 4.34 -32.79 11.67
CA ILE A 81 3.43 -33.74 12.34
C ILE A 81 3.34 -35.07 11.58
N ASN A 82 3.19 -35.03 10.25
CA ASN A 82 3.08 -36.22 9.40
C ASN A 82 4.33 -37.11 9.46
N ASN A 83 5.52 -36.48 9.50
CA ASN A 83 6.80 -37.19 9.57
C ASN A 83 7.23 -37.58 10.98
N ASN A 84 6.39 -37.32 11.99
CA ASN A 84 6.71 -37.45 13.43
C ASN A 84 7.91 -36.59 13.89
N GLU A 85 8.34 -35.60 13.11
CA GLU A 85 9.46 -34.72 13.45
C GLU A 85 9.09 -33.78 14.60
N LEU A 86 7.85 -33.27 14.64
CA LEU A 86 7.38 -32.42 15.74
C LEU A 86 7.41 -33.17 17.08
N ILE A 87 6.92 -34.41 17.08
CA ILE A 87 6.87 -35.27 18.27
C ILE A 87 8.31 -35.65 18.69
N ALA A 88 9.16 -36.01 17.73
CA ALA A 88 10.56 -36.33 18.01
C ALA A 88 11.32 -35.16 18.65
N MET A 89 11.12 -33.93 18.15
CA MET A 89 11.70 -32.72 18.75
C MET A 89 11.19 -32.51 20.19
N ARG A 90 9.86 -32.62 20.41
CA ARG A 90 9.27 -32.50 21.76
C ARG A 90 9.84 -33.53 22.75
N ASN A 91 10.02 -34.78 22.32
CA ASN A 91 10.57 -35.84 23.18
C ASN A 91 12.03 -35.61 23.60
N ILE A 92 12.79 -34.79 22.86
CA ILE A 92 14.16 -34.41 23.20
C ILE A 92 14.19 -33.14 24.09
N GLY A 93 13.01 -32.61 24.46
CA GLY A 93 12.86 -31.47 25.35
C GLY A 93 12.73 -30.11 24.66
N TYR A 94 12.47 -30.08 23.34
CA TYR A 94 12.14 -28.82 22.67
C TYR A 94 10.71 -28.39 22.99
N SER A 95 10.57 -27.19 23.56
CA SER A 95 9.27 -26.54 23.69
C SER A 95 8.74 -26.06 22.34
N ILE A 96 7.44 -25.76 22.27
CA ILE A 96 6.85 -25.16 21.06
C ILE A 96 7.47 -23.78 20.77
N PHE A 97 7.86 -23.06 21.82
CA PHE A 97 8.58 -21.79 21.68
C PHE A 97 9.95 -21.99 21.01
N ASP A 98 10.67 -23.06 21.34
CA ASP A 98 11.97 -23.35 20.72
C ASP A 98 11.85 -23.76 19.26
N ILE A 99 10.79 -24.48 18.90
CA ILE A 99 10.45 -24.79 17.51
C ILE A 99 10.06 -23.51 16.76
N PHE A 100 9.31 -22.61 17.40
CA PHE A 100 8.83 -21.38 16.77
C PHE A 100 9.93 -20.34 16.56
N LYS A 101 10.92 -20.22 17.45
CA LYS A 101 12.02 -19.22 17.33
C LYS A 101 12.67 -19.15 15.93
N PRO A 102 13.18 -20.25 15.34
CA PRO A 102 13.77 -20.20 14.00
C PRO A 102 12.74 -19.90 12.90
N ILE A 103 11.48 -20.31 13.08
CA ILE A 103 10.37 -20.00 12.17
C ILE A 103 10.06 -18.50 12.21
N ALA A 104 9.99 -17.92 13.41
CA ALA A 104 9.76 -16.49 13.64
C ALA A 104 10.85 -15.64 12.98
N PHE A 105 12.11 -16.04 13.12
CA PHE A 105 13.23 -15.36 12.48
C PHE A 105 13.13 -15.41 10.95
N CYS A 106 12.74 -16.56 10.38
CA CYS A 106 12.46 -16.68 8.95
C CYS A 106 11.33 -15.74 8.49
N VAL A 107 10.20 -15.75 9.21
CA VAL A 107 9.03 -14.91 8.87
C VAL A 107 9.36 -13.43 8.98
N LEU A 108 10.11 -13.03 10.01
CA LEU A 108 10.60 -11.66 10.18
C LEU A 108 11.49 -11.24 9.00
N PHE A 109 12.48 -12.06 8.66
CA PHE A 109 13.39 -11.78 7.54
C PHE A 109 12.63 -11.66 6.21
N PHE A 110 11.67 -12.55 6.00
CA PHE A 110 10.81 -12.51 4.81
C PHE A 110 9.89 -11.28 4.78
N GLY A 111 9.33 -10.88 5.93
CA GLY A 111 8.56 -9.65 6.04
C GLY A 111 9.41 -8.40 5.75
N ILE A 112 10.63 -8.35 6.27
CA ILE A 112 11.60 -7.27 5.97
C ILE A 112 11.94 -7.24 4.49
N PHE A 113 12.17 -8.41 3.86
CA PHE A 113 12.40 -8.50 2.42
C PHE A 113 11.23 -7.91 1.62
N ILE A 114 10.00 -8.16 2.03
CA ILE A 114 8.81 -7.62 1.36
C ILE A 114 8.72 -6.11 1.53
N LEU A 115 8.97 -5.61 2.73
CA LEU A 115 9.01 -4.17 2.98
C LEU A 115 10.09 -3.49 2.13
N ILE A 116 11.30 -4.05 2.06
CA ILE A 116 12.43 -3.42 1.37
C ILE A 116 12.31 -3.51 -0.16
N PHE A 117 11.85 -4.64 -0.69
CA PHE A 117 11.88 -4.89 -2.13
C PHE A 117 10.49 -4.85 -2.77
N ILE A 118 9.51 -5.57 -2.21
CA ILE A 118 8.19 -5.71 -2.83
C ILE A 118 7.35 -4.44 -2.69
N ASN A 119 7.40 -3.74 -1.55
CA ASN A 119 6.63 -2.51 -1.36
C ASN A 119 7.05 -1.39 -2.34
N PRO A 120 8.34 -1.05 -2.52
CA PRO A 120 8.75 -0.09 -3.55
C PRO A 120 8.43 -0.55 -4.98
N LEU A 121 8.56 -1.85 -5.25
CA LEU A 121 8.23 -2.41 -6.56
C LEU A 121 6.74 -2.27 -6.86
N SER A 122 5.88 -2.54 -5.87
CA SER A 122 4.43 -2.32 -5.93
C SER A 122 4.12 -0.86 -6.22
N ALA A 123 4.65 0.08 -5.44
CA ALA A 123 4.45 1.51 -5.67
C ALA A 123 4.80 1.94 -7.11
N TYR A 124 5.97 1.55 -7.61
CA TYR A 124 6.41 1.91 -8.95
C TYR A 124 5.59 1.24 -10.07
N PHE A 125 5.24 -0.04 -9.90
CA PHE A 125 4.49 -0.77 -10.91
C PHE A 125 3.04 -0.31 -10.96
N GLU A 126 2.49 0.13 -9.83
CA GLU A 126 1.14 0.68 -9.79
C GLU A 126 1.01 2.03 -10.46
N LEU A 127 2.01 2.89 -10.32
CA LEU A 127 2.07 4.12 -11.11
C LEU A 127 2.12 3.83 -12.62
N LYS A 128 2.82 2.77 -13.04
CA LYS A 128 2.82 2.33 -14.44
C LYS A 128 1.48 1.75 -14.86
N TYR A 129 0.86 0.91 -14.04
CA TYR A 129 -0.46 0.33 -14.26
C TYR A 129 -1.51 1.42 -14.48
N GLU A 130 -1.56 2.38 -13.54
CA GLU A 130 -2.40 3.58 -13.64
C GLU A 130 -2.09 4.36 -14.92
N SER A 131 -0.82 4.60 -15.25
CA SER A 131 -0.48 5.33 -16.48
C SER A 131 -0.92 4.60 -17.76
N MET A 132 -0.93 3.25 -17.75
CA MET A 132 -1.37 2.45 -18.89
C MET A 132 -2.89 2.48 -19.06
N LEU A 133 -3.64 2.44 -17.96
CA LEU A 133 -5.10 2.61 -17.96
C LEU A 133 -5.49 4.04 -18.32
N ASN A 134 -4.85 5.04 -17.71
CA ASN A 134 -5.13 6.46 -17.89
C ASN A 134 -4.74 6.98 -19.28
N LYS A 135 -3.90 6.28 -20.06
CA LYS A 135 -3.73 6.60 -21.49
C LYS A 135 -5.02 6.45 -22.31
N LYS A 136 -6.04 5.75 -21.80
CA LYS A 136 -7.36 5.61 -22.42
C LYS A 136 -8.41 6.59 -21.89
N ILE A 137 -8.19 7.17 -20.70
CA ILE A 137 -9.08 8.19 -20.12
C ILE A 137 -8.37 9.53 -20.38
N ASP A 138 -8.82 10.29 -21.37
CA ASP A 138 -8.20 11.56 -21.77
C ASP A 138 -8.34 12.60 -20.63
N ASN A 139 -7.49 12.47 -19.62
CA ASN A 139 -7.56 13.28 -18.41
C ASN A 139 -7.14 14.71 -18.77
N MET A 140 -8.12 15.61 -18.73
CA MET A 140 -7.93 17.05 -18.99
C MET A 140 -7.02 17.72 -17.94
N TYR A 141 -6.59 17.02 -16.88
CA TYR A 141 -5.66 17.51 -15.88
C TYR A 141 -4.79 16.40 -15.26
N SER A 142 -3.61 16.77 -14.75
CA SER A 142 -2.79 15.89 -13.90
C SER A 142 -2.14 16.69 -12.77
N ILE A 143 -2.11 16.11 -11.58
CA ILE A 143 -1.62 16.78 -10.36
C ILE A 143 -0.48 15.93 -9.79
N LYS A 144 0.68 16.56 -9.58
CA LYS A 144 1.84 15.96 -8.95
C LYS A 144 2.31 16.86 -7.83
N ILE A 145 2.39 16.32 -6.62
CA ILE A 145 2.97 17.03 -5.48
C ILE A 145 4.44 16.58 -5.37
N SER A 146 5.37 17.53 -5.43
CA SER A 146 6.76 17.30 -5.09
C SER A 146 7.05 17.84 -3.67
N GLU A 147 8.24 17.57 -3.16
CA GLU A 147 8.65 17.93 -1.78
C GLU A 147 8.37 19.39 -1.42
N ASN A 148 8.48 20.31 -2.39
CA ASN A 148 8.32 21.75 -2.13
C ASN A 148 7.14 22.40 -2.84
N ASP A 149 6.68 21.85 -3.96
CA ASP A 149 5.71 22.50 -4.83
C ASP A 149 4.65 21.52 -5.36
N MET A 150 3.44 22.01 -5.56
CA MET A 150 2.37 21.33 -6.29
C MET A 150 2.41 21.73 -7.75
N TRP A 151 2.55 20.76 -8.65
CA TRP A 151 2.49 20.93 -10.09
C TRP A 151 1.15 20.41 -10.62
N ILE A 152 0.49 21.24 -11.40
CA ILE A 152 -0.80 20.91 -12.02
C ILE A 152 -0.69 21.20 -13.51
N LYS A 153 -0.89 20.16 -14.33
CA LYS A 153 -1.13 20.33 -15.75
C LYS A 153 -2.63 20.47 -15.95
N ASN A 154 -3.07 21.55 -16.57
CA ASN A 154 -4.45 21.83 -16.92
C ASN A 154 -4.53 21.97 -18.45
N LYS A 155 -5.03 20.93 -19.13
CA LYS A 155 -5.17 20.86 -20.59
C LYS A 155 -6.50 21.50 -20.98
N ILE A 156 -6.45 22.62 -21.70
CA ILE A 156 -7.63 23.34 -22.20
C ILE A 156 -8.04 22.80 -23.58
N SER A 157 -7.07 22.46 -24.43
CA SER A 157 -7.26 21.79 -25.73
C SER A 157 -6.02 20.94 -26.07
N GLU A 158 -6.00 20.24 -27.21
CA GLU A 158 -4.82 19.45 -27.64
C GLU A 158 -3.52 20.27 -27.73
N LYS A 159 -3.64 21.58 -27.98
CA LYS A 159 -2.50 22.48 -28.19
C LYS A 159 -2.42 23.64 -27.19
N ALA A 160 -3.38 23.74 -26.26
CA ALA A 160 -3.42 24.73 -25.20
C ALA A 160 -3.31 24.05 -23.82
N SER A 161 -2.24 24.34 -23.08
CA SER A 161 -2.02 23.80 -21.74
C SER A 161 -1.45 24.81 -20.77
N ASN A 162 -1.96 24.79 -19.54
CA ASN A 162 -1.44 25.57 -18.43
C ASN A 162 -0.69 24.64 -17.48
N TYR A 163 0.57 24.95 -17.21
CA TYR A 163 1.37 24.32 -16.17
C TYR A 163 1.41 25.25 -14.96
N ILE A 164 0.72 24.87 -13.91
CA ILE A 164 0.57 25.64 -12.68
C ILE A 164 1.49 25.03 -11.63
N ASN A 165 2.37 25.84 -11.06
CA ASN A 165 3.23 25.50 -9.93
C ASN A 165 2.80 26.36 -8.73
N ILE A 166 2.56 25.71 -7.59
CA ILE A 166 2.10 26.36 -6.36
C ILE A 166 3.01 25.90 -5.21
N LYS A 167 3.71 26.83 -4.55
CA LYS A 167 4.62 26.46 -3.45
C LYS A 167 3.91 26.14 -2.15
N ASN A 168 2.82 26.87 -1.87
CA ASN A 168 2.04 26.71 -0.66
C ASN A 168 0.56 26.79 -1.00
N ILE A 169 -0.19 25.74 -0.72
CA ILE A 169 -1.64 25.72 -0.88
C ILE A 169 -2.28 25.19 0.39
N ASP A 170 -3.25 25.92 0.91
CA ASP A 170 -4.15 25.42 1.94
C ASP A 170 -5.41 24.90 1.25
N LEU A 171 -5.54 23.58 1.16
CA LEU A 171 -6.65 22.94 0.42
C LEU A 171 -7.97 22.96 1.20
N ASN A 172 -7.95 23.27 2.50
CA ASN A 172 -9.19 23.49 3.25
C ASN A 172 -9.91 24.73 2.74
N ASN A 173 -9.17 25.85 2.66
CA ASN A 173 -9.67 27.15 2.23
C ASN A 173 -9.47 27.41 0.73
N MET A 174 -8.74 26.54 0.02
CA MET A 174 -8.35 26.71 -1.38
C MET A 174 -7.50 27.96 -1.65
N ASP A 175 -6.68 28.32 -0.65
CA ASP A 175 -5.80 29.48 -0.69
C ASP A 175 -4.38 29.07 -1.10
N ALA A 176 -3.94 29.54 -2.26
CA ALA A 176 -2.61 29.32 -2.80
C ALA A 176 -1.73 30.57 -2.64
N LYS A 177 -0.44 30.36 -2.40
CA LYS A 177 0.61 31.40 -2.31
C LYS A 177 1.79 31.01 -3.20
N ASP A 178 2.47 32.03 -3.70
CA ASP A 178 3.63 31.90 -4.60
C ASP A 178 3.36 31.00 -5.80
N ILE A 179 2.53 31.51 -6.71
CA ILE A 179 1.99 30.77 -7.85
C ILE A 179 2.77 31.16 -9.09
N LYS A 180 3.19 30.16 -9.87
CA LYS A 180 3.77 30.34 -11.21
C LYS A 180 2.94 29.56 -12.21
N ILE A 181 2.50 30.20 -13.28
CA ILE A 181 1.72 29.54 -14.33
C ILE A 181 2.41 29.79 -15.66
N LEU A 182 2.74 28.69 -16.34
CA LEU A 182 3.21 28.72 -17.72
C LEU A 182 2.04 28.30 -18.61
N THR A 183 1.51 29.24 -19.37
CA THR A 183 0.49 29.00 -20.39
C THR A 183 1.18 28.81 -21.72
N ILE A 184 0.93 27.67 -22.36
CA ILE A 184 1.41 27.34 -23.70
C ILE A 184 0.20 27.19 -24.61
N ASN A 185 0.06 28.09 -25.58
CA ASN A 185 -0.86 28.02 -26.71
C ASN A 185 -0.06 27.94 -28.02
N GLU A 186 -0.71 27.59 -29.14
CA GLU A 186 -0.06 27.46 -30.46
C GLU A 186 0.85 28.63 -30.83
N ASN A 187 0.45 29.87 -30.51
CA ASN A 187 1.17 31.09 -30.91
C ASN A 187 1.59 31.97 -29.73
N GLU A 188 1.27 31.60 -28.49
CA GLU A 188 1.48 32.44 -27.32
C GLU A 188 1.99 31.63 -26.14
N THR A 189 3.15 32.02 -25.61
CA THR A 189 3.71 31.50 -24.37
C THR A 189 3.72 32.60 -23.31
N LYS A 190 2.95 32.40 -22.24
CA LYS A 190 2.81 33.39 -21.16
C LYS A 190 3.30 32.80 -19.85
N LEU A 191 4.11 33.57 -19.13
CA LEU A 191 4.54 33.28 -17.78
C LEU A 191 3.85 34.24 -16.81
N ILE A 192 3.02 33.70 -15.94
CA ILE A 192 2.20 34.42 -14.97
C ILE A 192 2.75 34.11 -13.58
N LEU A 193 3.18 35.13 -12.85
CA LEU A 193 3.58 35.02 -11.45
C LEU A 193 2.54 35.72 -10.58
N ALA A 194 2.03 35.06 -9.55
CA ALA A 194 1.07 35.66 -8.61
C ALA A 194 1.48 35.39 -7.16
N GLU A 195 1.25 36.37 -6.28
CA GLU A 195 1.60 36.26 -4.85
C GLU A 195 0.57 35.43 -4.09
N LYS A 196 -0.72 35.60 -4.41
CA LYS A 196 -1.84 34.87 -3.79
C LYS A 196 -2.84 34.44 -4.86
N GLY A 197 -3.56 33.36 -4.60
CA GLY A 197 -4.67 32.95 -5.45
C GLY A 197 -5.69 32.13 -4.68
N ILE A 198 -6.97 32.27 -5.03
CA ILE A 198 -8.09 31.57 -4.39
C ILE A 198 -8.79 30.74 -5.46
N ILE A 199 -8.97 29.45 -5.21
CA ILE A 199 -9.67 28.54 -6.14
C ILE A 199 -11.13 28.41 -5.72
N ASN A 200 -12.04 29.05 -6.49
CA ASN A 200 -13.48 28.99 -6.27
C ASN A 200 -14.17 28.40 -7.50
N ASN A 201 -14.87 27.26 -7.34
CA ASN A 201 -15.70 26.60 -8.36
C ASN A 201 -15.08 26.66 -9.77
N GLN A 202 -13.95 25.96 -9.96
CA GLN A 202 -13.21 25.87 -11.23
C GLN A 202 -12.61 27.20 -11.75
N ASN A 203 -12.62 28.25 -10.95
CA ASN A 203 -11.93 29.50 -11.27
C ASN A 203 -10.80 29.73 -10.29
N PHE A 204 -9.62 30.02 -10.82
CA PHE A 204 -8.47 30.44 -10.05
C PHE A 204 -8.35 31.96 -10.11
N ASN A 205 -8.71 32.62 -9.02
CA ASN A 205 -8.61 34.07 -8.89
C ASN A 205 -7.24 34.42 -8.30
N LEU A 206 -6.34 34.93 -9.14
CA LEU A 206 -4.99 35.33 -8.77
C LEU A 206 -4.95 36.83 -8.42
N ILE A 207 -4.19 37.16 -7.38
CA ILE A 207 -4.02 38.51 -6.84
C ILE A 207 -2.54 38.90 -6.97
N ASN A 208 -2.29 40.17 -7.35
CA ASN A 208 -0.95 40.74 -7.58
C ASN A 208 -0.16 39.96 -8.63
N VAL A 209 -0.64 40.01 -9.87
CA VAL A 209 -0.14 39.22 -10.97
C VAL A 209 0.89 40.01 -11.78
N LYS A 210 2.04 39.39 -12.06
CA LYS A 210 3.02 39.82 -13.04
C LYS A 210 2.91 38.89 -14.25
N LEU A 211 2.48 39.42 -15.38
CA LEU A 211 2.31 38.69 -16.63
C LEU A 211 3.46 39.06 -17.57
N TYR A 212 4.20 38.04 -18.00
CA TYR A 212 5.22 38.11 -19.02
C TYR A 212 4.73 37.36 -20.25
N ASP A 213 4.54 38.07 -21.35
CA ASP A 213 4.28 37.47 -22.65
C ASP A 213 5.63 37.22 -23.33
N LEU A 214 6.05 35.95 -23.41
CA LEU A 214 7.35 35.56 -23.95
C LEU A 214 7.37 35.60 -25.48
N SER A 215 6.20 35.69 -26.13
CA SER A 215 6.10 35.77 -27.59
C SER A 215 6.25 37.19 -28.11
N ASN A 216 5.86 38.18 -27.30
CA ASN A 216 5.85 39.60 -27.67
C ASN A 216 6.75 40.49 -26.78
N ASP A 217 7.51 39.89 -25.85
CA ASP A 217 8.33 40.59 -24.83
C ASP A 217 7.56 41.67 -24.03
N LEU A 218 6.26 41.44 -23.77
CA LEU A 218 5.42 42.38 -23.05
C LEU A 218 5.33 42.04 -21.56
N PHE A 219 5.59 43.03 -20.71
CA PHE A 219 5.40 42.96 -19.26
C PHE A 219 4.17 43.75 -18.82
N LYS A 220 3.26 43.11 -18.08
CA LYS A 220 2.08 43.76 -17.50
C LYS A 220 1.92 43.38 -16.04
N LYS A 221 1.63 44.37 -15.19
CA LYS A 221 1.23 44.16 -13.79
C LYS A 221 -0.28 44.31 -13.67
N ILE A 222 -0.95 43.27 -13.19
CA ILE A 222 -2.41 43.19 -13.13
C ILE A 222 -2.79 42.92 -11.66
N ALA A 223 -3.77 43.64 -11.14
CA ALA A 223 -4.23 43.46 -9.76
C ALA A 223 -4.91 42.09 -9.58
N ASN A 224 -5.84 41.75 -10.46
CA ASN A 224 -6.61 40.50 -10.42
C ASN A 224 -6.57 39.80 -11.78
N TYR A 225 -6.27 38.50 -11.80
CA TYR A 225 -6.32 37.68 -13.01
C TYR A 225 -7.15 36.42 -12.74
N LYS A 226 -8.07 36.09 -13.65
CA LYS A 226 -8.94 34.93 -13.52
C LYS A 226 -8.57 33.87 -14.53
N LEU A 227 -8.19 32.68 -14.04
CA LEU A 227 -7.87 31.53 -14.88
C LEU A 227 -8.91 30.42 -14.69
N ARG A 228 -9.45 29.88 -15.79
CA ARG A 228 -10.37 28.74 -15.73
C ARG A 228 -9.60 27.43 -15.56
N LEU A 229 -10.03 26.61 -14.61
CA LEU A 229 -9.47 25.31 -14.30
C LEU A 229 -10.41 24.21 -14.75
N ASN A 230 -9.87 23.13 -15.31
CA ASN A 230 -10.66 21.97 -15.72
C ASN A 230 -10.73 20.90 -14.62
N PHE A 231 -10.38 21.26 -13.39
CA PHE A 231 -10.40 20.38 -12.22
C PHE A 231 -11.10 21.05 -11.04
N THR A 232 -11.70 20.24 -10.18
CA THR A 232 -12.36 20.68 -8.95
C THR A 232 -11.51 20.37 -7.72
N LYS A 233 -11.96 20.84 -6.55
CA LYS A 233 -11.38 20.48 -5.24
C LYS A 233 -11.30 18.96 -5.05
N GLU A 234 -12.35 18.26 -5.41
CA GLU A 234 -12.43 16.80 -5.26
C GLU A 234 -11.42 16.09 -6.16
N ASN A 235 -11.17 16.60 -7.37
CA ASN A 235 -10.16 16.06 -8.27
C ASN A 235 -8.73 16.25 -7.74
N VAL A 236 -8.47 17.36 -7.05
CA VAL A 236 -7.21 17.59 -6.35
C VAL A 236 -7.05 16.61 -5.20
N LEU A 237 -8.09 16.47 -4.37
CA LEU A 237 -8.11 15.55 -3.23
C LEU A 237 -7.98 14.08 -3.69
N SER A 238 -8.65 13.65 -4.75
CA SER A 238 -8.53 12.29 -5.27
C SER A 238 -7.15 11.97 -5.83
N SER A 239 -6.48 12.95 -6.45
CA SER A 239 -5.09 12.79 -6.91
C SER A 239 -4.12 12.65 -5.73
N ILE A 240 -4.45 13.23 -4.57
CA ILE A 240 -3.70 13.11 -3.31
C ILE A 240 -3.95 11.75 -2.63
N LEU A 241 -5.10 11.11 -2.87
CA LEU A 241 -5.44 9.79 -2.31
C LEU A 241 -4.57 8.63 -2.86
N ASN A 242 -3.67 8.90 -3.81
CA ASN A 242 -2.66 7.94 -4.29
C ASN A 242 -1.50 7.70 -3.30
N PHE A 243 -1.65 8.07 -2.03
CA PHE A 243 -0.65 7.85 -0.97
C PHE A 243 -0.22 6.38 -0.82
N LYS A 244 -1.03 5.44 -1.29
CA LYS A 244 -0.72 4.00 -1.32
C LYS A 244 0.40 3.64 -2.32
N TYR A 245 0.65 4.49 -3.32
CA TYR A 245 1.67 4.29 -4.34
C TYR A 245 2.99 5.01 -4.02
N VAL A 246 3.20 5.36 -2.76
CA VAL A 246 4.47 5.91 -2.26
C VAL A 246 5.30 4.73 -1.76
N PRO A 247 6.59 4.62 -2.14
CA PRO A 247 7.47 3.60 -1.57
C PRO A 247 7.75 3.91 -0.10
N PHE A 248 7.95 2.87 0.73
CA PHE A 248 8.09 3.07 2.18
C PHE A 248 9.25 3.99 2.60
N PHE A 249 10.33 4.05 1.80
CA PHE A 249 11.46 4.95 2.05
C PHE A 249 11.05 6.43 2.08
N ASP A 250 10.03 6.80 1.30
CA ASP A 250 9.58 8.18 1.15
C ASP A 250 8.43 8.54 2.10
N TYR A 251 7.91 7.61 2.91
CA TYR A 251 6.77 7.84 3.80
C TYR A 251 6.96 9.04 4.72
N PHE A 252 8.15 9.21 5.30
CA PHE A 252 8.43 10.32 6.20
C PHE A 252 8.45 11.68 5.49
N ASN A 253 9.13 11.76 4.34
CA ASN A 253 9.17 12.95 3.52
C ASN A 253 7.76 13.30 3.00
N HIS A 254 7.00 12.28 2.58
CA HIS A 254 5.63 12.44 2.13
C HIS A 254 4.71 12.98 3.25
N ILE A 255 4.81 12.45 4.48
CA ILE A 255 4.07 12.98 5.64
C ILE A 255 4.38 14.46 5.87
N LYS A 256 5.67 14.86 5.84
CA LYS A 256 6.06 16.27 6.02
C LYS A 256 5.45 17.18 4.96
N THR A 257 5.48 16.72 3.71
CA THR A 257 4.87 17.43 2.58
C THR A 257 3.37 17.58 2.79
N LEU A 258 2.67 16.51 3.18
CA LEU A 258 1.24 16.56 3.46
C LEU A 258 0.89 17.49 4.64
N GLN A 259 1.70 17.49 5.70
CA GLN A 259 1.52 18.40 6.83
C GLN A 259 1.68 19.86 6.42
N LYS A 260 2.64 20.19 5.55
CA LYS A 260 2.83 21.54 5.01
C LYS A 260 1.60 22.04 4.25
N PHE A 261 0.88 21.14 3.57
CA PHE A 261 -0.33 21.45 2.81
C PHE A 261 -1.64 21.25 3.59
N ASN A 262 -1.60 21.03 4.92
CA ASN A 262 -2.76 20.70 5.75
C ASN A 262 -3.57 19.48 5.25
N LEU A 263 -2.90 18.53 4.59
CA LEU A 263 -3.46 17.31 4.01
C LEU A 263 -3.21 16.06 4.86
N TYR A 264 -2.59 16.23 6.03
CA TYR A 264 -2.33 15.13 6.92
C TYR A 264 -3.65 14.53 7.44
N SER A 265 -3.84 13.24 7.24
CA SER A 265 -4.98 12.50 7.76
C SER A 265 -4.53 11.29 8.58
N SER A 266 -5.36 10.92 9.56
CA SER A 266 -5.15 9.71 10.37
C SER A 266 -5.06 8.47 9.48
N GLU A 267 -5.84 8.39 8.40
CA GLU A 267 -5.83 7.28 7.44
C GLU A 267 -4.46 7.07 6.79
N ILE A 268 -3.81 8.14 6.29
CA ILE A 268 -2.50 8.05 5.65
C ILE A 268 -1.45 7.58 6.66
N SER A 269 -1.48 8.16 7.86
CA SER A 269 -0.55 7.78 8.93
C SER A 269 -0.72 6.32 9.36
N LEU A 270 -1.97 5.85 9.48
CA LEU A 270 -2.29 4.47 9.81
C LEU A 270 -1.76 3.53 8.74
N PHE A 271 -1.97 3.85 7.47
CA PHE A 271 -1.50 3.03 6.36
C PHE A 271 0.04 2.88 6.36
N TYR A 272 0.78 3.99 6.53
CA TYR A 272 2.25 3.94 6.58
C TYR A 272 2.79 3.17 7.78
N VAL A 273 2.18 3.36 8.95
CA VAL A 273 2.55 2.57 10.14
C VAL A 273 2.22 1.09 9.93
N SER A 274 1.11 0.72 9.25
CA SER A 274 0.80 -0.70 8.99
C SER A 274 1.83 -1.35 8.09
N GLU A 275 2.29 -0.64 7.06
CA GLU A 275 3.27 -1.20 6.13
C GLU A 275 4.62 -1.39 6.83
N ILE A 276 5.08 -0.40 7.61
CA ILE A 276 6.34 -0.51 8.36
C ILE A 276 6.28 -1.63 9.41
N LEU A 277 5.16 -1.80 10.11
CA LEU A 277 4.99 -2.81 11.14
C LEU A 277 4.51 -4.17 10.61
N LYS A 278 4.29 -4.30 9.29
CA LYS A 278 3.88 -5.55 8.63
C LYS A 278 4.80 -6.73 8.98
N PRO A 279 6.15 -6.62 8.98
CA PRO A 279 7.02 -7.74 9.32
C PRO A 279 6.74 -8.33 10.72
N PHE A 280 6.49 -7.47 11.71
CA PHE A 280 6.14 -7.91 13.06
C PHE A 280 4.74 -8.53 13.12
N PHE A 281 3.79 -7.96 12.36
CA PHE A 281 2.44 -8.52 12.24
C PHE A 281 2.46 -9.94 11.69
N LEU A 282 3.30 -10.21 10.69
CA LEU A 282 3.45 -11.55 10.11
C LEU A 282 4.01 -12.55 11.11
N VAL A 283 4.95 -12.15 11.97
CA VAL A 283 5.47 -13.01 13.05
C VAL A 283 4.37 -13.35 14.05
N ILE A 284 3.54 -12.39 14.44
CA ILE A 284 2.41 -12.62 15.36
C ILE A 284 1.37 -13.55 14.72
N LEU A 285 1.06 -13.37 13.44
CA LEU A 285 0.19 -14.29 12.71
C LEU A 285 0.78 -15.71 12.66
N ALA A 286 2.07 -15.84 12.34
CA ALA A 286 2.75 -17.13 12.34
C ALA A 286 2.72 -17.79 13.73
N PHE A 287 2.83 -17.00 14.80
CA PHE A 287 2.76 -17.49 16.18
C PHE A 287 1.37 -18.03 16.53
N VAL A 288 0.32 -17.28 16.19
CA VAL A 288 -1.06 -17.73 16.37
C VAL A 288 -1.30 -19.03 15.62
N VAL A 289 -0.94 -19.07 14.34
CA VAL A 289 -1.10 -20.27 13.49
C VAL A 289 -0.33 -21.44 14.05
N THR A 290 0.91 -21.24 14.52
CA THR A 290 1.70 -22.26 15.23
C THR A 290 0.92 -22.86 16.40
N GLY A 291 0.32 -22.02 17.25
CA GLY A 291 -0.49 -22.48 18.38
C GLY A 291 -1.69 -23.33 17.94
N PHE A 292 -2.39 -22.98 16.86
CA PHE A 292 -3.55 -23.76 16.45
C PHE A 292 -3.20 -24.99 15.61
N SER A 293 -2.19 -24.91 14.74
CA SER A 293 -1.74 -26.05 13.93
C SER A 293 -0.96 -27.08 14.76
N GLY A 294 -0.20 -26.65 15.77
CA GLY A 294 0.59 -27.53 16.62
C GLY A 294 -0.22 -28.42 17.56
N LYS A 295 -1.51 -28.11 17.79
CA LYS A 295 -2.42 -28.90 18.64
C LYS A 295 -2.77 -30.26 18.02
N PHE A 296 -2.75 -30.36 16.70
CA PHE A 296 -3.29 -31.52 15.99
C PHE A 296 -2.35 -32.73 16.03
N LYS A 297 -2.95 -33.92 16.03
CA LYS A 297 -2.24 -35.19 15.99
C LYS A 297 -2.07 -35.66 14.55
N ARG A 298 -1.18 -36.63 14.33
CA ARG A 298 -0.89 -37.21 13.01
C ARG A 298 -2.12 -37.67 12.24
N ASN A 299 -3.05 -38.32 12.94
CA ASN A 299 -4.25 -38.90 12.32
C ASN A 299 -5.38 -37.89 12.10
N ASP A 300 -5.22 -36.62 12.51
CA ASP A 300 -6.23 -35.60 12.23
C ASP A 300 -6.30 -35.27 10.73
N ASN A 301 -7.51 -35.04 10.24
CA ASN A 301 -7.74 -34.69 8.84
C ASN A 301 -7.01 -33.38 8.48
N PHE A 302 -6.19 -33.41 7.43
CA PHE A 302 -5.45 -32.24 6.95
C PHE A 302 -6.36 -31.04 6.67
N PHE A 303 -7.49 -31.28 6.00
CA PHE A 303 -8.43 -30.22 5.67
C PHE A 303 -9.01 -29.54 6.91
N ARG A 304 -9.16 -30.28 8.02
CA ARG A 304 -9.62 -29.72 9.30
C ARG A 304 -8.60 -28.75 9.88
N ILE A 305 -7.31 -29.12 9.86
CA ILE A 305 -6.21 -28.28 10.36
C ILE A 305 -6.14 -26.99 9.53
N LEU A 306 -6.13 -27.15 8.21
CA LEU A 306 -6.03 -26.04 7.27
C LEU A 306 -7.22 -25.08 7.40
N PHE A 307 -8.45 -25.62 7.49
CA PHE A 307 -9.65 -24.81 7.66
C PHE A 307 -9.63 -23.99 8.95
N ILE A 308 -9.22 -24.61 10.07
CA ILE A 308 -9.13 -23.93 11.37
C ILE A 308 -8.07 -22.82 11.33
N ALA A 309 -6.88 -23.10 10.77
CA ALA A 309 -5.82 -22.11 10.65
C ALA A 309 -6.24 -20.92 9.78
N ILE A 310 -6.90 -21.18 8.65
CA ILE A 310 -7.43 -20.13 7.77
C ILE A 310 -8.51 -19.30 8.48
N LEU A 311 -9.45 -19.94 9.18
CA LEU A 311 -10.49 -19.23 9.93
C LEU A 311 -9.92 -18.29 10.97
N ILE A 312 -8.91 -18.73 11.73
CA ILE A 312 -8.29 -17.92 12.77
C ILE A 312 -7.45 -16.81 12.18
N GLY A 313 -6.68 -17.10 11.13
CA GLY A 313 -5.94 -16.08 10.41
C GLY A 313 -6.84 -15.01 9.80
N PHE A 314 -7.97 -15.43 9.22
CA PHE A 314 -9.02 -14.54 8.75
C PHE A 314 -9.61 -13.69 9.89
N PHE A 315 -9.91 -14.29 11.04
CA PHE A 315 -10.43 -13.56 12.18
C PHE A 315 -9.45 -12.49 12.69
N VAL A 316 -8.16 -12.81 12.77
CA VAL A 316 -7.12 -11.84 13.14
C VAL A 316 -7.03 -10.69 12.12
N PHE A 317 -7.06 -11.03 10.82
CA PHE A 317 -7.05 -10.03 9.77
C PHE A 317 -8.31 -9.14 9.80
N PHE A 318 -9.47 -9.75 10.01
CA PHE A 318 -10.76 -9.06 10.11
C PHE A 318 -10.79 -8.11 11.33
N LEU A 319 -10.28 -8.55 12.48
CA LEU A 319 -10.10 -7.69 13.65
C LEU A 319 -9.19 -6.50 13.35
N LYS A 320 -8.08 -6.71 12.65
CA LYS A 320 -7.19 -5.61 12.22
C LYS A 320 -7.94 -4.59 11.37
N GLU A 321 -8.72 -5.05 10.37
CA GLU A 321 -9.50 -4.15 9.51
C GLU A 321 -10.56 -3.37 10.30
N ILE A 322 -11.28 -4.03 11.21
CA ILE A 322 -12.25 -3.36 12.10
C ILE A 322 -11.57 -2.29 12.94
N ILE A 323 -10.46 -2.63 13.62
CA ILE A 323 -9.74 -1.67 14.48
C ILE A 323 -9.26 -0.49 13.65
N THR A 324 -8.73 -0.74 12.44
CA THR A 324 -8.26 0.33 11.54
C THR A 324 -9.41 1.26 11.14
N LYS A 325 -10.56 0.71 10.75
CA LYS A 325 -11.75 1.50 10.37
C LYS A 325 -12.33 2.28 11.55
N LEU A 326 -12.40 1.67 12.74
CA LEU A 326 -12.81 2.37 13.96
C LEU A 326 -11.85 3.51 14.31
N THR A 327 -10.55 3.31 14.11
CA THR A 327 -9.54 4.35 14.38
C THR A 327 -9.73 5.56 13.49
N ILE A 328 -9.98 5.33 12.20
CA ILE A 328 -10.24 6.40 11.23
C ILE A 328 -11.56 7.12 11.57
N SER A 329 -12.62 6.37 11.89
CA SER A 329 -13.94 6.95 12.16
C SER A 329 -14.02 7.72 13.47
N LEU A 330 -13.30 7.28 14.51
CA LEU A 330 -13.35 7.85 15.86
C LEU A 330 -12.14 8.74 16.17
N ASN A 331 -11.22 8.96 15.21
CA ASN A 331 -9.96 9.67 15.38
C ASN A 331 -9.15 9.20 16.61
N ILE A 332 -9.13 7.88 16.84
CA ILE A 332 -8.36 7.28 17.93
C ILE A 332 -6.87 7.43 17.64
N ASN A 333 -6.06 7.56 18.69
CA ASN A 333 -4.60 7.61 18.56
C ASN A 333 -4.06 6.33 17.91
N VAL A 334 -3.28 6.51 16.83
CA VAL A 334 -2.61 5.47 16.05
C VAL A 334 -1.87 4.45 16.92
N MET A 335 -1.19 4.89 17.98
CA MET A 335 -0.41 4.01 18.87
C MET A 335 -1.29 3.01 19.63
N ILE A 336 -2.47 3.44 20.06
CA ILE A 336 -3.42 2.59 20.82
C ILE A 336 -3.96 1.50 19.89
N SER A 337 -4.34 1.88 18.67
CA SER A 337 -4.86 0.98 17.67
C SER A 337 -3.86 -0.11 17.30
N TYR A 338 -2.60 0.25 16.99
CA TYR A 338 -1.57 -0.75 16.71
C TYR A 338 -1.27 -1.65 17.90
N SER A 339 -1.21 -1.09 19.10
CA SER A 339 -1.03 -1.90 20.31
C SER A 339 -2.12 -2.97 20.42
N SER A 340 -3.39 -2.63 20.16
CA SER A 340 -4.49 -3.59 20.19
C SER A 340 -4.40 -4.64 19.07
N ILE A 341 -4.02 -4.24 17.85
CA ILE A 341 -3.85 -5.13 16.69
C ILE A 341 -2.77 -6.19 16.97
N PHE A 342 -1.73 -5.86 17.73
CA PHE A 342 -0.67 -6.80 18.09
C PHE A 342 -0.96 -7.61 19.34
N LEU A 343 -1.46 -6.97 20.40
CA LEU A 343 -1.70 -7.63 21.69
C LEU A 343 -2.77 -8.71 21.62
N ILE A 344 -3.90 -8.43 20.96
CA ILE A 344 -5.03 -9.37 20.96
C ILE A 344 -4.63 -10.72 20.31
N PRO A 345 -4.08 -10.75 19.07
CA PRO A 345 -3.66 -12.00 18.47
C PRO A 345 -2.50 -12.65 19.24
N PHE A 346 -1.56 -11.85 19.75
CA PHE A 346 -0.45 -12.39 20.54
C PHE A 346 -0.93 -13.14 21.78
N LEU A 347 -1.89 -12.58 22.54
CA LEU A 347 -2.47 -13.23 23.71
C LEU A 347 -3.23 -14.52 23.35
N ILE A 348 -3.98 -14.52 22.24
CA ILE A 348 -4.68 -15.71 21.74
C ILE A 348 -3.67 -16.81 21.39
N GLY A 349 -2.59 -16.47 20.68
CA GLY A 349 -1.53 -17.41 20.33
C GLY A 349 -0.82 -17.95 21.58
N LEU A 350 -0.51 -17.06 22.53
CA LEU A 350 0.19 -17.41 23.76
C LEU A 350 -0.64 -18.36 24.64
N TYR A 351 -1.93 -18.07 24.83
CA TYR A 351 -2.85 -18.97 25.52
C TYR A 351 -2.87 -20.37 24.88
N GLN A 352 -2.94 -20.40 23.55
CA GLN A 352 -3.03 -21.66 22.82
C GLN A 352 -1.72 -22.45 22.86
N VAL A 353 -0.56 -21.80 22.80
CA VAL A 353 0.76 -22.44 22.91
C VAL A 353 0.99 -22.98 24.33
N ILE A 354 0.67 -22.20 25.37
CA ILE A 354 0.77 -22.67 26.77
C ILE A 354 -0.09 -23.91 26.99
N LYS A 355 -1.30 -23.93 26.43
CA LYS A 355 -2.18 -25.08 26.53
C LYS A 355 -1.54 -26.35 25.95
N ILE A 356 -0.86 -26.26 24.81
CA ILE A 356 -0.20 -27.42 24.20
C ILE A 356 1.07 -27.81 24.96
N GLU A 357 1.76 -26.87 25.59
CA GLU A 357 2.95 -27.18 26.39
C GLU A 357 2.60 -27.95 27.67
N ASN A 358 1.43 -27.69 28.25
CA ASN A 358 0.91 -28.38 29.43
C ASN A 358 0.22 -29.73 29.11
N ASP A 359 -0.18 -29.94 27.86
CA ASP A 359 -0.77 -31.19 27.33
C ASP A 359 0.33 -32.14 26.79
#